data_AF-A0A6M2EVW2-F1
#
_entry.id   AF-A0A6M2EVW2-F1
#
_cell.length_a   1.000
_cell.length_b   1.000
_cell.length_c   1.000
_cell.angle_alpha   90.00
_cell.angle_beta   90.00
_cell.angle_gamma   90.00
#
_symmetry.space_group_name_H-M   'P 1'
#
loop_
_entity.id
_entity.type
_entity.pdbx_description
1 polymer ?
#
loop_
_entity_poly.entity_id
_entity_poly.type
_entity_poly.pdbx_seq_one_letter_code
_entity_poly.pdbx_strand_id
1 'polypeptide(L)'
;MVTIMMEKTLKNSSFMQQKITSRSAAKDHIQWDGCKSLWMAANLRGYVLTNSDGKEVKGMEVLTYGGAPVAYALHPAETINYVSAHDNETLFDVVSMKTPMEISVDERCRLNHLASSVIALSQGIPFFHSGDEMLRSKSLDRDSYNSGDWFNRLDFTYNSNNWGVGLPPKQKNEKHWPLIRPRLADPSFKPQTNHILAAINNFLDVLQIRYSSPLFRLTTANAIQERVRFHNTGPSWVPGVIVMSFEDGHRGVPGLTQLDPIYSFIVVIFNASPSEVSFPSPVLRARTFQLHPIQAMSADEVVKNSSYETSTGCFTVPPRTTSVFVEYR
;
A
#
# COMPACT_ATOMS: atom_id res chain seq x y z
N MET A 1 -8.80 -3.54 -0.92
CA MET A 1 -7.50 -3.39 -1.61
C MET A 1 -6.31 -3.57 -0.65
N VAL A 2 -6.23 -2.82 0.45
CA VAL A 2 -5.28 -3.07 1.58
C VAL A 2 -5.55 -4.39 2.28
N THR A 3 -6.83 -4.68 2.51
CA THR A 3 -7.42 -6.00 2.74
C THR A 3 -6.70 -7.14 2.00
N ILE A 4 -6.38 -6.95 0.71
CA ILE A 4 -5.86 -8.00 -0.18
C ILE A 4 -4.31 -8.03 -0.17
N MET A 5 -3.65 -6.91 0.14
CA MET A 5 -2.21 -6.92 0.47
C MET A 5 -1.96 -7.69 1.76
N MET A 6 -2.85 -7.56 2.75
CA MET A 6 -2.73 -8.22 4.04
C MET A 6 -3.15 -9.69 4.00
N GLU A 7 -4.20 -10.05 3.26
CA GLU A 7 -4.78 -11.40 3.23
C GLU A 7 -3.78 -12.54 2.90
N LYS A 8 -2.65 -12.27 2.22
CA LYS A 8 -1.62 -13.30 1.93
C LYS A 8 -0.56 -13.42 3.03
N THR A 9 -0.21 -12.34 3.75
CA THR A 9 0.80 -12.38 4.83
C THR A 9 0.34 -13.18 6.05
N LEU A 10 -0.97 -13.40 6.15
CA LEU A 10 -1.65 -13.78 7.39
C LEU A 10 -2.19 -15.21 7.37
N LYS A 11 -1.84 -16.01 6.34
CA LYS A 11 -2.37 -17.37 6.10
C LYS A 11 -1.84 -18.46 7.04
N ASN A 12 -1.09 -18.14 8.10
CA ASN A 12 -0.62 -19.13 9.07
C ASN A 12 -1.54 -19.32 10.29
N SER A 13 -2.66 -18.61 10.41
CA SER A 13 -3.66 -18.88 11.47
C SER A 13 -4.67 -19.91 11.00
N SER A 14 -4.84 -21.02 11.74
CA SER A 14 -5.59 -22.23 11.35
C SER A 14 -7.08 -22.06 11.09
N PHE A 15 -7.63 -20.84 11.17
CA PHE A 15 -9.05 -20.56 11.00
C PHE A 15 -9.46 -20.36 9.53
N MET A 16 -8.50 -20.12 8.62
CA MET A 16 -8.72 -20.07 7.16
C MET A 16 -8.52 -21.43 6.47
N GLN A 17 -8.23 -22.51 7.22
CA GLN A 17 -8.02 -23.85 6.65
C GLN A 17 -9.31 -24.56 6.24
N GLN A 18 -10.47 -24.17 6.78
CA GLN A 18 -11.70 -24.97 6.63
C GLN A 18 -12.49 -24.74 5.32
N LYS A 19 -12.02 -23.88 4.40
CA LYS A 19 -12.76 -23.63 3.15
C LYS A 19 -12.01 -23.63 1.83
N ILE A 20 -10.70 -23.89 1.79
CA ILE A 20 -9.96 -23.80 0.52
C ILE A 20 -8.90 -24.90 0.41
N THR A 21 -9.34 -26.11 0.09
CA THR A 21 -8.48 -27.20 -0.40
C THR A 21 -8.76 -27.43 -1.90
N SER A 22 -8.16 -26.63 -2.79
CA SER A 22 -7.99 -27.01 -4.20
C SER A 22 -7.00 -26.10 -4.94
N ARG A 23 -6.45 -26.60 -6.05
CA ARG A 23 -5.56 -25.92 -7.02
C ARG A 23 -6.08 -24.57 -7.58
N SER A 24 -7.30 -24.14 -7.24
CA SER A 24 -7.88 -22.83 -7.61
C SER A 24 -7.18 -21.65 -6.91
N ALA A 25 -6.78 -21.83 -5.65
CA ALA A 25 -6.15 -20.80 -4.82
C ALA A 25 -4.68 -20.47 -5.18
N ALA A 26 -4.17 -20.96 -6.31
CA ALA A 26 -2.89 -20.52 -6.86
C ALA A 26 -3.12 -19.65 -8.10
N LYS A 27 -4.11 -20.01 -8.93
CA LYS A 27 -4.55 -19.20 -10.09
C LYS A 27 -5.21 -17.89 -9.66
N ASP A 28 -6.02 -17.94 -8.60
CA ASP A 28 -6.65 -16.75 -8.04
C ASP A 28 -5.59 -15.73 -7.62
N HIS A 29 -4.45 -16.18 -7.07
CA HIS A 29 -3.43 -15.37 -6.41
C HIS A 29 -2.47 -14.67 -7.38
N ILE A 30 -2.27 -15.30 -8.53
CA ILE A 30 -1.43 -14.90 -9.65
C ILE A 30 -2.02 -13.66 -10.36
N GLN A 31 -3.35 -13.58 -10.45
CA GLN A 31 -4.06 -12.46 -11.09
C GLN A 31 -3.98 -11.14 -10.28
N TRP A 32 -3.89 -11.17 -8.94
CA TRP A 32 -4.05 -9.98 -8.08
C TRP A 32 -2.86 -9.04 -8.00
N ASP A 33 -1.62 -9.51 -8.13
CA ASP A 33 -0.46 -8.62 -8.04
C ASP A 33 -0.26 -7.81 -9.33
N GLY A 34 -0.65 -8.39 -10.49
CA GLY A 34 -0.84 -7.63 -11.73
C GLY A 34 -1.90 -6.52 -11.58
N CYS A 35 -3.02 -6.80 -10.90
CA CYS A 35 -4.05 -5.79 -10.62
C CYS A 35 -3.53 -4.62 -9.77
N LYS A 36 -2.68 -4.89 -8.77
CA LYS A 36 -2.12 -3.84 -7.90
C LYS A 36 -1.15 -2.95 -8.67
N SER A 37 -0.23 -3.54 -9.43
CA SER A 37 0.70 -2.80 -10.28
C SER A 37 -0.05 -1.91 -11.29
N LEU A 38 -1.11 -2.43 -11.90
CA LEU A 38 -1.95 -1.65 -12.81
C LEU A 38 -2.61 -0.44 -12.13
N TRP A 39 -3.19 -0.65 -10.97
CA TRP A 39 -3.79 0.43 -10.20
C TRP A 39 -2.74 1.47 -9.79
N MET A 40 -1.53 1.05 -9.44
CA MET A 40 -0.42 1.95 -9.10
C MET A 40 0.11 2.73 -10.31
N ALA A 41 -0.10 2.21 -11.52
CA ALA A 41 0.14 2.89 -12.80
C ALA A 41 -1.12 3.64 -13.30
N ALA A 42 -1.90 4.20 -12.38
CA ALA A 42 -3.12 4.99 -12.63
C ALA A 42 -4.22 4.27 -13.41
N ASN A 43 -4.27 2.93 -13.30
CA ASN A 43 -5.32 2.09 -13.85
C ASN A 43 -5.55 2.28 -15.37
N LEU A 44 -4.46 2.56 -16.09
CA LEU A 44 -4.46 2.87 -17.51
C LEU A 44 -4.68 1.62 -18.36
N ARG A 45 -5.72 1.65 -19.20
CA ARG A 45 -6.12 0.51 -20.04
C ARG A 45 -5.02 0.05 -21.01
N GLY A 46 -4.20 0.99 -21.46
CA GLY A 46 -3.11 0.76 -22.40
C GLY A 46 -1.76 0.46 -21.75
N TYR A 47 -1.66 0.54 -20.42
CA TYR A 47 -0.40 0.27 -19.73
C TYR A 47 -0.01 -1.20 -19.88
N VAL A 48 1.22 -1.47 -20.31
CA VAL A 48 1.74 -2.82 -20.47
C VAL A 48 2.54 -3.24 -19.24
N LEU A 49 2.21 -4.39 -18.68
CA LEU A 49 2.96 -5.02 -17.60
C LEU A 49 3.23 -6.49 -17.86
N THR A 50 4.24 -7.03 -17.21
CA THR A 50 4.48 -8.47 -17.11
C THR A 50 3.53 -9.06 -16.06
N ASN A 51 2.64 -9.94 -16.49
CA ASN A 51 1.77 -10.67 -15.58
C ASN A 51 2.55 -11.76 -14.83
N SER A 52 1.86 -12.42 -13.92
CA SER A 52 2.33 -13.55 -13.12
C SER A 52 2.73 -14.79 -13.92
N ASP A 53 2.28 -14.94 -15.17
CA ASP A 53 2.74 -16.00 -16.07
C ASP A 53 4.01 -15.60 -16.85
N GLY A 54 4.53 -14.40 -16.61
CA GLY A 54 5.70 -13.85 -17.30
C GLY A 54 5.37 -13.27 -18.69
N LYS A 55 4.09 -13.06 -19.01
CA LYS A 55 3.65 -12.52 -20.30
C LYS A 55 3.37 -11.02 -20.19
N GLU A 56 3.75 -10.28 -21.21
CA GLU A 56 3.31 -8.89 -21.37
C GLU A 56 1.83 -8.86 -21.71
N VAL A 57 1.07 -8.08 -20.94
CA VAL A 57 -0.36 -7.89 -21.12
C VAL A 57 -0.70 -6.41 -20.97
N LYS A 58 -1.72 -5.94 -21.66
CA LYS A 58 -2.28 -4.61 -21.46
C LYS A 58 -3.17 -4.58 -20.22
N GLY A 59 -3.30 -3.43 -19.61
CA GLY A 59 -4.15 -3.26 -18.42
C GLY A 59 -5.60 -3.72 -18.63
N MET A 60 -6.18 -3.48 -19.81
CA MET A 60 -7.54 -3.91 -20.12
C MET A 60 -7.69 -5.43 -20.29
N GLU A 61 -6.59 -6.16 -20.50
CA GLU A 61 -6.59 -7.62 -20.65
C GLU A 61 -6.53 -8.32 -19.30
N VAL A 62 -6.14 -7.60 -18.23
CA VAL A 62 -6.20 -8.11 -16.87
C VAL A 62 -7.62 -7.93 -16.34
N LEU A 63 -8.27 -9.04 -16.03
CA LEU A 63 -9.66 -9.04 -15.59
C LEU A 63 -9.76 -9.12 -14.06
N THR A 64 -10.83 -8.54 -13.52
CA THR A 64 -11.29 -8.77 -12.15
C THR A 64 -11.91 -10.17 -12.04
N TYR A 65 -12.17 -10.62 -10.80
CA TYR A 65 -12.91 -11.87 -10.58
C TYR A 65 -14.30 -11.88 -11.25
N GLY A 66 -14.95 -10.72 -11.36
CA GLY A 66 -16.22 -10.56 -12.05
C GLY A 66 -16.12 -10.52 -13.59
N GLY A 67 -14.93 -10.71 -14.16
CA GLY A 67 -14.69 -10.71 -15.61
C GLY A 67 -14.58 -9.33 -16.25
N ALA A 68 -14.77 -8.24 -15.49
CA ALA A 68 -14.57 -6.88 -16.00
C ALA A 68 -13.07 -6.51 -16.04
N PRO A 69 -12.60 -5.72 -17.01
CA PRO A 69 -11.23 -5.20 -17.03
C PRO A 69 -10.87 -4.46 -15.74
N VAL A 70 -9.67 -4.70 -15.22
CA VAL A 70 -9.14 -3.99 -14.06
C VAL A 70 -8.88 -2.54 -14.43
N ALA A 71 -8.14 -2.33 -15.51
CA ALA A 71 -7.77 -1.00 -15.98
C ALA A 71 -8.76 -0.47 -17.02
N TYR A 72 -9.25 0.75 -16.78
CA TYR A 72 -10.26 1.41 -17.60
C TYR A 72 -9.83 2.78 -18.13
N ALA A 73 -8.88 3.43 -17.46
CA ALA A 73 -8.57 4.84 -17.69
C ALA A 73 -7.77 5.06 -18.97
N LEU A 74 -7.98 6.21 -19.60
CA LEU A 74 -7.19 6.79 -20.68
C LEU A 74 -6.16 7.80 -20.16
N HIS A 75 -6.49 8.48 -19.07
CA HIS A 75 -5.68 9.53 -18.49
C HIS A 75 -5.50 9.30 -16.99
N PRO A 76 -4.32 9.54 -16.39
CA PRO A 76 -4.11 9.28 -14.97
C PRO A 76 -5.06 10.07 -14.05
N ALA A 77 -5.50 11.26 -14.48
CA ALA A 77 -6.49 12.07 -13.75
C ALA A 77 -7.90 11.46 -13.68
N GLU A 78 -8.21 10.43 -14.47
CA GLU A 78 -9.48 9.71 -14.43
C GLU A 78 -9.53 8.66 -13.31
N THR A 79 -8.41 8.45 -12.61
CA THR A 79 -8.26 7.42 -11.59
C THR A 79 -8.11 8.04 -10.21
N ILE A 80 -9.11 7.82 -9.35
CA ILE A 80 -9.06 8.14 -7.93
C ILE A 80 -8.69 6.88 -7.14
N ASN A 81 -7.53 6.93 -6.48
CA ASN A 81 -6.93 5.83 -5.76
C ASN A 81 -7.25 5.96 -4.26
N TYR A 82 -7.99 5.01 -3.69
CA TYR A 82 -8.35 5.01 -2.26
C TYR A 82 -8.43 3.59 -1.68
N VAL A 83 -8.28 3.51 -0.36
CA VAL A 83 -8.37 2.26 0.41
C VAL A 83 -9.37 2.33 1.57
N SER A 84 -9.88 3.53 1.83
CA SER A 84 -10.85 3.90 2.86
C SER A 84 -11.63 5.12 2.39
N ALA A 85 -12.88 5.21 2.84
CA ALA A 85 -13.78 6.32 2.56
C ALA A 85 -14.73 6.49 3.76
N HIS A 86 -15.74 7.36 3.62
CA HIS A 86 -16.77 7.51 4.63
C HIS A 86 -17.69 6.28 4.73
N ASP A 87 -17.98 5.64 3.60
CA ASP A 87 -18.70 4.37 3.54
C ASP A 87 -17.78 3.19 3.85
N ASN A 88 -18.36 2.11 4.37
CA ASN A 88 -17.65 0.91 4.85
C ASN A 88 -16.79 1.17 6.09
N GLU A 89 -16.05 0.15 6.52
CA GLU A 89 -15.12 0.25 7.64
C GLU A 89 -13.98 1.24 7.34
N THR A 90 -13.49 1.93 8.38
CA THR A 90 -12.28 2.75 8.28
C THR A 90 -11.04 1.90 7.96
N LEU A 91 -9.93 2.54 7.59
CA LEU A 91 -8.68 1.81 7.34
C LEU A 91 -8.21 1.02 8.57
N PHE A 92 -8.24 1.64 9.76
CA PHE A 92 -7.83 0.96 10.99
C PHE A 92 -8.75 -0.21 11.34
N ASP A 93 -10.05 -0.02 11.16
CA ASP A 93 -11.07 -1.04 11.41
C ASP A 93 -10.90 -2.25 10.49
N VAL A 94 -10.72 -2.01 9.18
CA VAL A 94 -10.58 -3.11 8.20
C VAL A 94 -9.26 -3.86 8.39
N VAL A 95 -8.17 -3.18 8.74
CA VAL A 95 -6.90 -3.81 9.12
C VAL A 95 -7.12 -4.70 10.34
N SER A 96 -7.73 -4.16 11.39
CA SER A 96 -7.98 -4.90 12.63
C SER A 96 -8.92 -6.11 12.44
N MET A 97 -9.88 -6.02 11.53
CA MET A 97 -10.77 -7.14 11.19
C MET A 97 -10.05 -8.27 10.46
N LYS A 98 -9.18 -7.91 9.50
CA LYS A 98 -8.61 -8.86 8.55
C LYS A 98 -7.24 -9.40 8.91
N THR A 99 -6.56 -8.73 9.85
CA THR A 99 -5.33 -9.25 10.45
C THR A 99 -5.62 -10.39 11.44
N PRO A 100 -4.67 -11.32 11.67
CA PRO A 100 -4.75 -12.29 12.74
C PRO A 100 -4.95 -11.58 14.07
N MET A 101 -5.55 -12.28 15.03
CA MET A 101 -5.79 -11.73 16.35
C MET A 101 -4.48 -11.45 17.08
N GLU A 102 -3.47 -12.27 16.80
CA GLU A 102 -2.23 -12.39 17.56
C GLU A 102 -1.18 -11.30 17.24
N ILE A 103 -1.33 -10.59 16.12
CA ILE A 103 -0.38 -9.52 15.78
C ILE A 103 -0.57 -8.32 16.72
N SER A 104 0.49 -7.55 16.95
CA SER A 104 0.42 -6.39 17.85
C SER A 104 -0.30 -5.19 17.23
N VAL A 105 -0.69 -4.21 18.05
CA VAL A 105 -1.17 -2.91 17.53
C VAL A 105 -0.08 -2.18 16.74
N ASP A 106 1.20 -2.29 17.11
CA ASP A 106 2.31 -1.72 16.34
C ASP A 106 2.35 -2.28 14.92
N GLU A 107 2.21 -3.61 14.77
CA GLU A 107 2.15 -4.24 13.46
C GLU A 107 0.93 -3.75 12.66
N ARG A 108 -0.23 -3.58 13.30
CA ARG A 108 -1.43 -2.99 12.65
C ARG A 108 -1.19 -1.54 12.24
N CYS A 109 -0.47 -0.75 13.03
CA CYS A 109 -0.11 0.63 12.69
C CYS A 109 0.81 0.68 11.46
N ARG A 110 1.83 -0.19 11.39
CA ARG A 110 2.69 -0.30 10.20
C ARG A 110 1.90 -0.70 8.96
N LEU A 111 0.94 -1.61 9.13
CA LEU A 111 0.02 -2.04 8.09
C LEU A 111 -0.91 -0.90 7.60
N ASN A 112 -1.39 -0.04 8.49
CA ASN A 112 -2.12 1.19 8.14
C ASN A 112 -1.23 2.19 7.38
N HIS A 113 0.03 2.33 7.81
CA HIS A 113 0.99 3.19 7.11
C HIS A 113 1.29 2.65 5.70
N LEU A 114 1.64 1.36 5.56
CA LEU A 114 1.87 0.70 4.28
C LEU A 114 0.71 0.92 3.30
N ALA A 115 -0.51 0.77 3.80
CA ALA A 115 -1.73 1.01 3.06
C ALA A 115 -1.83 2.42 2.49
N SER A 116 -1.64 3.41 3.35
CA SER A 116 -1.67 4.83 2.97
C SER A 116 -0.52 5.18 2.02
N SER A 117 0.66 4.58 2.22
CA SER A 117 1.84 4.82 1.38
C SER A 117 1.67 4.29 -0.05
N VAL A 118 0.97 3.17 -0.23
CA VAL A 118 0.62 2.64 -1.56
C VAL A 118 -0.25 3.64 -2.33
N ILE A 119 -1.20 4.27 -1.66
CA ILE A 119 -2.02 5.36 -2.21
C ILE A 119 -1.15 6.57 -2.53
N ALA A 120 -0.42 7.08 -1.53
CA ALA A 120 0.37 8.28 -1.64
C ALA A 120 1.44 8.21 -2.73
N LEU A 121 2.02 7.05 -3.00
CA LEU A 121 3.12 6.90 -3.96
C LEU A 121 2.67 6.32 -5.32
N SER A 122 1.37 6.04 -5.49
CA SER A 122 0.81 5.63 -6.79
C SER A 122 0.69 6.80 -7.79
N GLN A 123 0.70 6.48 -9.08
CA GLN A 123 0.25 7.41 -10.12
C GLN A 123 -1.27 7.59 -10.05
N GLY A 124 -1.79 8.68 -10.62
CA GLY A 124 -3.19 9.08 -10.49
C GLY A 124 -3.43 9.99 -9.30
N ILE A 125 -4.67 10.09 -8.85
CA ILE A 125 -5.09 11.00 -7.78
C ILE A 125 -5.31 10.21 -6.48
N PRO A 126 -4.43 10.33 -5.48
CA PRO A 126 -4.65 9.71 -4.18
C PRO A 126 -5.80 10.41 -3.44
N PHE A 127 -6.62 9.60 -2.79
CA PHE A 127 -7.69 10.04 -1.91
C PHE A 127 -7.54 9.36 -0.55
N PHE A 128 -7.69 10.14 0.51
CA PHE A 128 -7.58 9.70 1.89
C PHE A 128 -8.85 10.08 2.64
N HIS A 129 -9.35 9.15 3.44
CA HIS A 129 -10.43 9.42 4.36
C HIS A 129 -9.89 10.16 5.59
N SER A 130 -10.61 11.20 6.03
CA SER A 130 -10.22 11.94 7.24
C SER A 130 -10.12 10.98 8.43
N GLY A 131 -8.91 10.87 8.98
CA GLY A 131 -8.60 9.95 10.06
C GLY A 131 -7.65 8.80 9.68
N ASP A 132 -7.38 8.56 8.40
CA ASP A 132 -6.41 7.54 7.95
C ASP A 132 -5.02 7.79 8.56
N GLU A 133 -4.63 9.06 8.67
CA GLU A 133 -3.37 9.52 9.24
C GLU A 133 -3.26 9.30 10.76
N MET A 134 -4.40 9.21 11.46
CA MET A 134 -4.48 9.13 12.92
C MET A 134 -5.16 7.84 13.41
N LEU A 135 -5.14 6.79 12.57
CA LEU A 135 -5.65 5.45 12.90
C LEU A 135 -7.14 5.44 13.26
N ARG A 136 -7.94 6.37 12.75
CA ARG A 136 -9.37 6.53 13.10
C ARG A 136 -10.12 5.21 13.02
N SER A 137 -10.91 4.95 14.04
CA SER A 137 -11.86 3.84 14.13
C SER A 137 -13.29 4.37 14.25
N LYS A 138 -14.25 3.59 13.76
CA LYS A 138 -15.68 3.75 14.05
C LYS A 138 -16.19 2.59 14.92
N SER A 139 -15.29 1.97 15.69
CA SER A 139 -15.52 0.70 16.39
C SER A 139 -16.15 -0.37 15.49
N LEU A 140 -15.58 -0.53 14.30
CA LEU A 140 -16.00 -1.53 13.30
C LEU A 140 -17.42 -1.30 12.73
N ASP A 141 -17.94 -0.07 12.79
CA ASP A 141 -19.16 0.30 12.06
C ASP A 141 -18.88 0.41 10.55
N ARG A 142 -19.59 -0.39 9.75
CA ARG A 142 -19.45 -0.37 8.27
C ARG A 142 -20.31 0.70 7.59
N ASP A 143 -21.28 1.29 8.28
CA ASP A 143 -22.24 2.20 7.63
C ASP A 143 -22.71 3.24 8.66
N SER A 144 -21.82 4.19 8.93
CA SER A 144 -21.91 5.10 10.06
C SER A 144 -22.70 6.38 9.79
N TYR A 145 -23.46 6.43 8.68
CA TYR A 145 -24.16 7.64 8.21
C TYR A 145 -25.10 8.25 9.27
N ASN A 146 -25.68 7.40 10.14
CA ASN A 146 -26.59 7.81 11.22
C ASN A 146 -26.19 7.21 12.59
N SER A 147 -24.89 7.00 12.80
CA SER A 147 -24.36 6.46 14.07
C SER A 147 -23.94 7.57 15.06
N GLY A 148 -24.28 8.82 14.76
CA GLY A 148 -24.03 9.99 15.60
C GLY A 148 -22.55 10.30 15.83
N ASP A 149 -22.30 11.27 16.71
CA ASP A 149 -20.94 11.72 17.04
C ASP A 149 -20.13 10.62 17.74
N TRP A 150 -20.80 9.75 18.51
CA TRP A 150 -20.16 8.69 19.29
C TRP A 150 -19.30 7.76 18.44
N PHE A 151 -19.87 7.17 17.38
CA PHE A 151 -19.13 6.26 16.50
C PHE A 151 -18.29 7.01 15.45
N ASN A 152 -18.63 8.25 15.10
CA ASN A 152 -17.94 9.01 14.06
C ASN A 152 -16.83 9.94 14.57
N ARG A 153 -16.59 9.99 15.88
CA ARG A 153 -15.65 10.91 16.55
C ARG A 153 -14.31 11.02 15.83
N LEU A 154 -13.86 12.26 15.63
CA LEU A 154 -12.49 12.63 15.29
C LEU A 154 -11.87 13.31 16.51
N ASP A 155 -10.81 12.73 17.06
CA ASP A 155 -10.16 13.23 18.26
C ASP A 155 -8.82 13.90 17.94
N PHE A 156 -8.86 15.21 17.70
CA PHE A 156 -7.66 16.01 17.44
C PHE A 156 -6.80 16.27 18.69
N THR A 157 -7.18 15.77 19.86
CA THR A 157 -6.26 15.70 21.01
C THR A 157 -5.31 14.51 20.92
N TYR A 158 -5.56 13.59 19.98
CA TYR A 158 -4.77 12.37 19.75
C TYR A 158 -4.71 11.41 20.94
N ASN A 159 -5.63 11.56 21.90
CA ASN A 159 -5.73 10.70 23.08
C ASN A 159 -6.42 9.36 22.78
N SER A 160 -7.24 9.30 21.74
CA SER A 160 -7.92 8.08 21.32
C SER A 160 -8.20 8.10 19.82
N ASN A 161 -8.17 6.94 19.19
CA ASN A 161 -8.62 6.77 17.80
C ASN A 161 -10.10 6.35 17.69
N ASN A 162 -10.84 6.30 18.81
CA ASN A 162 -12.24 5.85 18.89
C ASN A 162 -12.46 4.31 18.74
N TRP A 163 -11.41 3.49 18.87
CA TRP A 163 -11.53 2.03 18.93
C TRP A 163 -12.09 1.56 20.28
N GLY A 164 -13.00 0.58 20.23
CA GLY A 164 -13.53 -0.09 21.42
C GLY A 164 -14.58 0.71 22.19
N VAL A 165 -15.32 1.61 21.53
CA VAL A 165 -16.38 2.42 22.16
C VAL A 165 -17.76 1.75 22.19
N GLY A 166 -17.79 0.43 22.02
CA GLY A 166 -18.99 -0.41 22.03
C GLY A 166 -19.27 -1.08 20.68
N LEU A 167 -20.21 -2.01 20.67
CA LEU A 167 -20.65 -2.65 19.43
C LEU A 167 -21.36 -1.62 18.53
N PRO A 168 -21.06 -1.58 17.23
CA PRO A 168 -21.67 -0.63 16.31
C PRO A 168 -23.15 -0.95 16.08
N PRO A 169 -23.98 0.01 15.62
CA PRO A 169 -25.44 -0.14 15.56
C PRO A 169 -25.93 -1.40 14.85
N LYS A 170 -26.94 -2.04 15.44
CA LYS A 170 -27.49 -3.34 15.06
C LYS A 170 -27.86 -3.41 13.57
N GLN A 171 -28.56 -2.40 13.07
CA GLN A 171 -29.21 -2.38 11.74
C GLN A 171 -28.27 -2.80 10.61
N LYS A 172 -26.99 -2.39 10.69
CA LYS A 172 -26.00 -2.66 9.65
C LYS A 172 -24.94 -3.68 10.08
N ASN A 173 -24.73 -3.89 11.38
CA ASN A 173 -23.55 -4.59 11.88
C ASN A 173 -23.83 -5.89 12.65
N GLU A 174 -25.08 -6.19 13.04
CA GLU A 174 -25.40 -7.32 13.94
C GLU A 174 -24.80 -8.65 13.49
N LYS A 175 -24.88 -8.94 12.18
CA LYS A 175 -24.35 -10.19 11.60
C LYS A 175 -22.85 -10.38 11.84
N HIS A 176 -22.10 -9.29 12.00
CA HIS A 176 -20.65 -9.31 12.22
C HIS A 176 -20.27 -9.18 13.69
N TRP A 177 -21.22 -8.90 14.60
CA TRP A 177 -20.94 -8.79 16.03
C TRP A 177 -20.17 -9.97 16.65
N PRO A 178 -20.39 -11.24 16.26
CA PRO A 178 -19.57 -12.34 16.76
C PRO A 178 -18.07 -12.22 16.43
N LEU A 179 -17.73 -11.56 15.31
CA LEU A 179 -16.34 -11.31 14.91
C LEU A 179 -15.79 -10.02 15.52
N ILE A 180 -16.64 -9.00 15.68
CA ILE A 180 -16.30 -7.67 16.21
C ILE A 180 -16.05 -7.74 17.72
N ARG A 181 -16.96 -8.40 18.48
CA ARG A 181 -16.93 -8.43 19.94
C ARG A 181 -15.57 -8.84 20.53
N PRO A 182 -14.95 -9.97 20.14
CA PRO A 182 -13.66 -10.37 20.72
C PRO A 182 -12.54 -9.37 20.42
N ARG A 183 -12.57 -8.69 19.27
CA ARG A 183 -11.57 -7.69 18.87
C ARG A 183 -11.70 -6.40 19.67
N LEU A 184 -12.93 -5.92 19.88
CA LEU A 184 -13.16 -4.71 20.67
C LEU A 184 -12.88 -4.94 22.17
N ALA A 185 -13.05 -6.17 22.65
CA ALA A 185 -12.79 -6.53 24.05
C ALA A 185 -11.29 -6.71 24.37
N ASP A 186 -10.46 -6.95 23.35
CA ASP A 186 -9.03 -7.17 23.52
C ASP A 186 -8.27 -5.83 23.59
N PRO A 187 -7.64 -5.49 24.74
CA PRO A 187 -6.92 -4.23 24.88
C PRO A 187 -5.69 -4.14 23.97
N SER A 188 -5.15 -5.26 23.48
CA SER A 188 -3.98 -5.29 22.57
C SER A 188 -4.28 -4.70 21.19
N PHE A 189 -5.55 -4.49 20.84
CA PHE A 189 -5.95 -3.82 19.60
C PHE A 189 -5.97 -2.30 19.71
N LYS A 190 -6.04 -1.73 20.93
CA LYS A 190 -6.28 -0.31 21.13
C LYS A 190 -4.98 0.50 21.00
N PRO A 191 -4.87 1.40 19.99
CA PRO A 191 -3.70 2.25 19.88
C PRO A 191 -3.69 3.29 21.00
N GLN A 192 -2.48 3.69 21.38
CA GLN A 192 -2.21 4.72 22.37
C GLN A 192 -1.75 5.99 21.64
N THR A 193 -1.62 7.10 22.36
CA THR A 193 -1.22 8.40 21.79
C THR A 193 0.07 8.33 20.99
N ASN A 194 1.08 7.60 21.46
CA ASN A 194 2.35 7.43 20.73
C ASN A 194 2.14 6.74 19.37
N HIS A 195 1.25 5.75 19.26
CA HIS A 195 0.94 5.10 17.99
C HIS A 195 0.24 6.06 17.02
N ILE A 196 -0.70 6.86 17.52
CA ILE A 196 -1.44 7.84 16.72
C ILE A 196 -0.49 8.93 16.19
N LEU A 197 0.36 9.50 17.05
CA LEU A 197 1.34 10.50 16.65
C LEU A 197 2.39 9.95 15.67
N ALA A 198 2.84 8.71 15.87
CA ALA A 198 3.73 8.04 14.92
C ALA A 198 3.06 7.83 13.55
N ALA A 199 1.78 7.44 13.52
CA ALA A 199 1.03 7.31 12.27
C ALA A 199 0.91 8.65 11.52
N ILE A 200 0.66 9.75 12.24
CA ILE A 200 0.60 11.10 11.66
C ILE A 200 1.95 11.47 11.04
N ASN A 201 3.05 11.30 11.79
CA ASN A 201 4.39 11.60 11.29
C ASN A 201 4.74 10.79 10.04
N ASN A 202 4.48 9.48 10.07
CA ASN A 202 4.72 8.61 8.91
C ASN A 202 3.85 8.98 7.70
N PHE A 203 2.62 9.43 7.94
CA PHE A 203 1.72 9.92 6.88
C PHE A 203 2.24 11.24 6.27
N LEU A 204 2.72 12.17 7.10
CA LEU A 204 3.34 13.40 6.63
C LEU A 204 4.62 13.12 5.83
N ASP A 205 5.46 12.20 6.28
CA ASP A 205 6.67 11.79 5.58
C ASP A 205 6.35 11.28 4.18
N VAL A 206 5.36 10.39 4.02
CA VAL A 206 5.02 9.86 2.70
C VAL A 206 4.39 10.90 1.77
N LEU A 207 3.63 11.86 2.31
CA LEU A 207 3.15 12.99 1.52
C LEU A 207 4.29 13.89 1.07
N GLN A 208 5.24 14.22 1.96
CA GLN A 208 6.41 14.99 1.59
C GLN A 208 7.23 14.28 0.49
N ILE A 209 7.37 12.96 0.55
CA ILE A 209 8.01 12.17 -0.53
C ILE A 209 7.23 12.27 -1.84
N ARG A 210 5.89 12.14 -1.82
CA ARG A 210 5.08 12.29 -3.04
C ARG A 210 5.33 13.65 -3.72
N TYR A 211 5.50 14.70 -2.94
CA TYR A 211 5.70 16.05 -3.45
C TYR A 211 7.18 16.43 -3.67
N SER A 212 8.14 15.60 -3.23
CA SER A 212 9.57 15.84 -3.45
C SER A 212 9.99 15.65 -4.91
N SER A 213 9.24 14.86 -5.68
CA SER A 213 9.54 14.56 -7.08
C SER A 213 8.30 14.67 -7.99
N PRO A 214 8.41 15.27 -9.20
CA PRO A 214 7.34 15.21 -10.20
C PRO A 214 7.11 13.80 -10.73
N LEU A 215 8.04 12.86 -10.56
CA LEU A 215 7.94 11.48 -11.05
C LEU A 215 6.79 10.70 -10.40
N PHE A 216 6.39 11.05 -9.18
CA PHE A 216 5.20 10.47 -8.52
C PHE A 216 3.87 10.96 -9.09
N ARG A 217 3.89 12.00 -9.95
CA ARG A 217 2.69 12.73 -10.41
C ARG A 217 2.74 13.01 -11.90
N LEU A 218 3.07 11.98 -12.69
CA LEU A 218 3.11 12.08 -14.15
C LEU A 218 1.70 12.37 -14.68
N THR A 219 1.61 13.29 -15.64
CA THR A 219 0.33 13.83 -16.09
C THR A 219 -0.27 13.10 -17.27
N THR A 220 0.48 12.26 -18.00
CA THR A 220 0.00 11.58 -19.21
C THR A 220 0.22 10.08 -19.16
N ALA A 221 -0.64 9.34 -19.87
CA ALA A 221 -0.49 7.89 -20.01
C ALA A 221 0.84 7.49 -20.67
N ASN A 222 1.31 8.27 -21.66
CA ASN A 222 2.59 8.02 -22.32
C ASN A 222 3.76 8.17 -21.35
N ALA A 223 3.77 9.22 -20.53
CA ALA A 223 4.82 9.40 -19.53
C ALA A 223 4.86 8.25 -18.53
N ILE A 224 3.70 7.76 -18.08
CA ILE A 224 3.61 6.60 -17.18
C ILE A 224 4.11 5.33 -17.88
N GLN A 225 3.69 5.08 -19.12
CA GLN A 225 4.12 3.95 -19.93
C GLN A 225 5.63 3.93 -20.16
N GLU A 226 6.27 5.09 -20.35
CA GLU A 226 7.70 5.15 -20.63
C GLU A 226 8.54 5.05 -19.34
N ARG A 227 8.05 5.58 -18.21
CA ARG A 227 8.87 5.81 -17.00
C ARG A 227 8.60 4.87 -15.84
N VAL A 228 7.39 4.30 -15.74
CA VAL A 228 6.99 3.47 -14.60
C VAL A 228 7.19 2.00 -14.93
N ARG A 229 7.93 1.28 -14.08
CA ARG A 229 8.16 -0.17 -14.23
C ARG A 229 7.91 -0.90 -12.91
N PHE A 230 7.52 -2.17 -13.01
CA PHE A 230 7.40 -3.08 -11.89
C PHE A 230 8.39 -4.23 -12.05
N HIS A 231 9.17 -4.51 -11.02
CA HIS A 231 10.31 -5.45 -11.11
C HIS A 231 10.02 -6.82 -10.51
N ASN A 232 9.20 -6.89 -9.47
CA ASN A 232 8.80 -8.16 -8.84
C ASN A 232 7.59 -8.77 -9.56
N THR A 233 7.82 -9.36 -10.73
CA THR A 233 6.78 -9.87 -11.64
C THR A 233 7.12 -11.29 -12.14
N GLY A 234 6.21 -11.91 -12.91
CA GLY A 234 6.41 -13.24 -13.46
C GLY A 234 6.19 -14.39 -12.46
N PRO A 235 6.50 -15.64 -12.87
CA PRO A 235 6.17 -16.84 -12.08
C PRO A 235 7.02 -17.00 -10.81
N SER A 236 8.19 -16.35 -10.77
CA SER A 236 9.13 -16.38 -9.64
C SER A 236 9.05 -15.15 -8.74
N TRP A 237 7.94 -14.42 -8.80
CA TRP A 237 7.72 -13.24 -7.97
C TRP A 237 7.76 -13.57 -6.46
N VAL A 238 8.21 -12.62 -5.66
CA VAL A 238 8.27 -12.71 -4.20
C VAL A 238 6.92 -12.29 -3.59
N PRO A 239 6.21 -13.18 -2.85
CA PRO A 239 4.94 -12.85 -2.22
C PRO A 239 4.97 -11.67 -1.27
N GLY A 240 3.96 -10.80 -1.37
CA GLY A 240 3.79 -9.66 -0.45
C GLY A 240 4.69 -8.47 -0.75
N VAL A 241 5.42 -8.48 -1.87
CA VAL A 241 6.37 -7.42 -2.24
C VAL A 241 5.98 -6.78 -3.57
N ILE A 242 5.96 -5.46 -3.62
CA ILE A 242 5.86 -4.70 -4.88
C ILE A 242 7.11 -3.86 -5.00
N VAL A 243 7.77 -3.92 -6.16
CA VAL A 243 8.94 -3.10 -6.48
C VAL A 243 8.59 -2.27 -7.70
N MET A 244 8.36 -0.98 -7.50
CA MET A 244 7.99 0.00 -8.51
C MET A 244 9.15 0.96 -8.73
N SER A 245 9.44 1.33 -9.97
CA SER A 245 10.45 2.35 -10.25
C SER A 245 9.95 3.44 -11.18
N PHE A 246 10.62 4.58 -11.10
CA PHE A 246 10.46 5.74 -11.95
C PHE A 246 11.82 6.10 -12.56
N GLU A 247 11.90 6.07 -13.88
CA GLU A 247 13.06 6.55 -14.62
C GLU A 247 12.84 7.98 -15.12
N ASP A 248 13.86 8.81 -14.98
CA ASP A 248 13.86 10.15 -15.55
C ASP A 248 14.90 10.34 -16.65
N GLY A 249 14.62 11.28 -17.55
CA GLY A 249 15.50 11.65 -18.64
C GLY A 249 16.70 12.48 -18.20
N HIS A 250 17.63 12.72 -19.12
CA HIS A 250 18.76 13.61 -18.89
C HIS A 250 18.69 14.78 -19.89
N ARG A 251 18.88 16.01 -19.40
CA ARG A 251 18.89 17.19 -20.27
C ARG A 251 19.97 17.04 -21.34
N GLY A 252 19.58 17.20 -22.61
CA GLY A 252 20.49 17.10 -23.75
C GLY A 252 20.80 15.67 -24.21
N VAL A 253 20.21 14.65 -23.56
CA VAL A 253 20.32 13.25 -23.99
C VAL A 253 19.05 12.87 -24.76
N PRO A 254 19.15 12.27 -25.96
CA PRO A 254 17.99 11.75 -26.68
C PRO A 254 17.21 10.71 -25.86
N GLY A 255 15.88 10.75 -25.92
CA GLY A 255 15.00 9.82 -25.20
C GLY A 255 14.05 10.55 -24.27
N LEU A 256 13.98 10.10 -23.02
CA LEU A 256 13.13 10.73 -22.00
C LEU A 256 13.58 12.18 -21.75
N THR A 257 12.61 13.08 -21.63
CA THR A 257 12.87 14.44 -21.14
C THR A 257 13.18 14.42 -19.65
N GLN A 258 14.06 15.31 -19.18
CA GLN A 258 14.29 15.47 -17.74
C GLN A 258 13.10 16.21 -17.12
N LEU A 259 12.47 15.62 -16.11
CA LEU A 259 11.36 16.21 -15.34
C LEU A 259 11.81 16.66 -13.94
N ASP A 260 12.62 15.84 -13.29
CA ASP A 260 13.11 16.02 -11.94
C ASP A 260 14.53 16.64 -11.97
N PRO A 261 14.76 17.79 -11.33
CA PRO A 261 16.08 18.41 -11.28
C PRO A 261 17.03 17.76 -10.26
N ILE A 262 16.53 16.93 -9.33
CA ILE A 262 17.27 16.37 -8.18
C ILE A 262 17.57 14.89 -8.41
N TYR A 263 16.55 14.11 -8.81
CA TYR A 263 16.66 12.66 -8.92
C TYR A 263 16.63 12.18 -10.38
N SER A 264 17.52 11.26 -10.74
CA SER A 264 17.52 10.59 -12.06
C SER A 264 16.63 9.35 -12.06
N PHE A 265 16.47 8.72 -10.90
CA PHE A 265 15.77 7.46 -10.77
C PHE A 265 15.22 7.29 -9.35
N ILE A 266 14.03 6.72 -9.22
CA ILE A 266 13.40 6.43 -7.92
C ILE A 266 12.93 4.97 -7.91
N VAL A 267 13.15 4.27 -6.81
CA VAL A 267 12.64 2.92 -6.56
C VAL A 267 11.82 2.93 -5.29
N VAL A 268 10.58 2.46 -5.36
CA VAL A 268 9.71 2.26 -4.20
C VAL A 268 9.46 0.78 -4.00
N ILE A 269 9.73 0.30 -2.79
CA ILE A 269 9.49 -1.08 -2.39
C ILE A 269 8.46 -1.10 -1.26
N PHE A 270 7.36 -1.81 -1.51
CA PHE A 270 6.33 -2.08 -0.52
C PHE A 270 6.50 -3.51 -0.04
N ASN A 271 7.00 -3.70 1.18
CA ASN A 271 7.09 -5.00 1.83
C ASN A 271 5.90 -5.18 2.79
N ALA A 272 4.90 -5.97 2.39
CA ALA A 272 3.76 -6.34 3.23
C ALA A 272 4.04 -7.57 4.11
N SER A 273 5.19 -8.23 3.93
CA SER A 273 5.57 -9.45 4.64
C SER A 273 5.91 -9.16 6.11
N PRO A 274 5.80 -10.16 7.01
CA PRO A 274 6.14 -9.99 8.41
C PRO A 274 7.65 -10.19 8.65
N SER A 275 8.40 -10.45 7.58
CA SER A 275 9.84 -10.67 7.54
C SER A 275 10.51 -9.62 6.65
N GLU A 276 11.79 -9.40 6.90
CA GLU A 276 12.65 -8.66 5.99
C GLU A 276 12.68 -9.36 4.62
N VAL A 277 12.82 -8.56 3.57
CA VAL A 277 12.96 -9.02 2.19
C VAL A 277 14.25 -8.48 1.62
N SER A 278 15.03 -9.37 1.01
CA SER A 278 16.16 -9.03 0.15
C SER A 278 15.76 -9.29 -1.31
N PHE A 279 15.69 -8.23 -2.11
CA PHE A 279 15.27 -8.26 -3.51
C PHE A 279 16.45 -7.92 -4.43
N PRO A 280 17.11 -8.93 -5.04
CA PRO A 280 18.13 -8.69 -6.06
C PRO A 280 17.48 -8.30 -7.39
N SER A 281 17.90 -7.17 -7.96
CA SER A 281 17.49 -6.74 -9.29
C SER A 281 18.70 -6.55 -10.21
N PRO A 282 18.96 -7.50 -11.13
CA PRO A 282 20.05 -7.37 -12.10
C PRO A 282 19.98 -6.11 -12.96
N VAL A 283 18.76 -5.65 -13.30
CA VAL A 283 18.51 -4.45 -14.11
C VAL A 283 18.84 -3.16 -13.36
N LEU A 284 18.77 -3.20 -12.02
CA LEU A 284 19.05 -2.06 -11.14
C LEU A 284 20.42 -2.19 -10.45
N ARG A 285 21.31 -3.06 -10.94
CA ARG A 285 22.68 -3.22 -10.43
C ARG A 285 23.57 -2.05 -10.84
N ALA A 286 24.62 -1.79 -10.05
CA ALA A 286 25.63 -0.76 -10.33
C ALA A 286 25.06 0.67 -10.42
N ARG A 287 23.89 0.89 -9.79
CA ARG A 287 23.28 2.21 -9.57
C ARG A 287 23.79 2.77 -8.24
N THR A 288 23.58 4.06 -7.98
CA THR A 288 24.03 4.72 -6.74
C THR A 288 22.87 5.10 -5.83
N PHE A 289 21.92 4.18 -5.66
CA PHE A 289 20.74 4.42 -4.84
C PHE A 289 21.06 4.67 -3.37
N GLN A 290 20.35 5.62 -2.78
CA GLN A 290 20.34 5.92 -1.35
C GLN A 290 18.91 5.92 -0.84
N LEU A 291 18.70 5.65 0.44
CA LEU A 291 17.40 5.84 1.08
C LEU A 291 16.98 7.32 0.95
N HIS A 292 15.71 7.57 0.63
CA HIS A 292 15.19 8.91 0.45
C HIS A 292 15.44 9.75 1.72
N PRO A 293 15.92 11.01 1.62
CA PRO A 293 16.31 11.82 2.78
C PRO A 293 15.26 11.92 3.89
N ILE A 294 13.99 12.09 3.52
CA ILE A 294 12.86 12.10 4.46
C ILE A 294 12.83 10.82 5.30
N GLN A 295 13.00 9.64 4.70
CA GLN A 295 13.00 8.37 5.45
C GLN A 295 14.29 8.18 6.25
N ALA A 296 15.44 8.61 5.73
CA ALA A 296 16.70 8.59 6.47
C ALA A 296 16.66 9.46 7.74
N MET A 297 15.88 10.55 7.72
CA MET A 297 15.68 11.46 8.87
C MET A 297 14.37 11.20 9.63
N SER A 298 13.60 10.17 9.27
CA SER A 298 12.28 9.89 9.87
C SER A 298 12.38 9.52 11.35
N ALA A 299 11.28 9.64 12.08
CA ALA A 299 11.17 9.09 13.43
C ALA A 299 10.97 7.55 13.43
N ASP A 300 10.61 6.95 12.30
CA ASP A 300 10.52 5.49 12.16
C ASP A 300 11.92 4.87 12.01
N GLU A 301 12.50 4.42 13.12
CA GLU A 301 13.80 3.74 13.13
C GLU A 301 13.81 2.45 12.29
N VAL A 302 12.65 1.84 12.03
CA VAL A 302 12.59 0.61 11.22
C VAL A 302 12.98 0.89 9.78
N VAL A 303 12.41 1.93 9.15
CA VAL A 303 12.68 2.21 7.72
C VAL A 303 14.13 2.65 7.45
N LYS A 304 14.83 3.18 8.46
CA LYS A 304 16.25 3.55 8.35
C LYS A 304 17.17 2.34 8.11
N ASN A 305 16.72 1.14 8.47
CA ASN A 305 17.47 -0.09 8.22
C ASN A 305 17.34 -0.59 6.77
N SER A 306 16.54 0.09 5.93
CA SER A 306 16.47 -0.21 4.51
C SER A 306 17.76 0.17 3.80
N SER A 307 18.27 -0.74 2.97
CA SER A 307 19.57 -0.57 2.31
C SER A 307 19.57 -1.06 0.88
N TYR A 308 20.56 -0.61 0.12
CA TYR A 308 20.82 -1.04 -1.24
C TYR A 308 22.31 -1.36 -1.41
N GLU A 309 22.61 -2.54 -1.94
CA GLU A 309 23.96 -3.01 -2.21
C GLU A 309 24.28 -2.86 -3.70
N THR A 310 25.20 -1.94 -4.01
CA THR A 310 25.54 -1.56 -5.40
C THR A 310 26.11 -2.72 -6.22
N SER A 311 26.95 -3.54 -5.60
CA SER A 311 27.64 -4.65 -6.29
C SER A 311 26.68 -5.72 -6.79
N THR A 312 25.62 -5.99 -6.03
CA THR A 312 24.64 -7.04 -6.33
C THR A 312 23.37 -6.49 -6.99
N GLY A 313 23.05 -5.21 -6.77
CA GLY A 313 21.76 -4.60 -7.10
C GLY A 313 20.65 -5.06 -6.16
N CYS A 314 20.99 -5.40 -4.91
CA CYS A 314 20.05 -5.97 -3.94
C CYS A 314 19.51 -4.90 -3.00
N PHE A 315 18.19 -4.84 -2.88
CA PHE A 315 17.50 -3.99 -1.91
C PHE A 315 17.07 -4.82 -0.71
N THR A 316 17.40 -4.37 0.50
CA THR A 316 16.95 -4.99 1.75
C THR A 316 15.92 -4.07 2.40
N VAL A 317 14.73 -4.60 2.67
CA VAL A 317 13.60 -3.85 3.20
C VAL A 317 12.98 -4.57 4.40
N PRO A 318 12.91 -3.93 5.58
CA PRO A 318 12.35 -4.51 6.80
C PRO A 318 10.89 -4.95 6.67
N PRO A 319 10.38 -5.76 7.61
CA PRO A 319 8.97 -6.16 7.65
C PRO A 319 8.00 -4.98 7.58
N ARG A 320 6.86 -5.16 6.89
CA ARG A 320 5.73 -4.22 6.91
C ARG A 320 6.14 -2.76 6.66
N THR A 321 7.02 -2.54 5.67
CA THR A 321 7.69 -1.26 5.44
C THR A 321 7.58 -0.83 3.98
N THR A 322 7.35 0.47 3.77
CA THR A 322 7.54 1.12 2.46
C THR A 322 8.88 1.82 2.46
N SER A 323 9.78 1.45 1.56
CA SER A 323 11.09 2.10 1.40
C SER A 323 11.20 2.76 0.04
N VAL A 324 11.70 3.99 0.02
CA VAL A 324 11.90 4.79 -1.17
C VAL A 324 13.38 5.04 -1.30
N PHE A 325 13.95 4.58 -2.40
CA PHE A 325 15.34 4.79 -2.76
C PHE A 325 15.41 5.76 -3.92
N VAL A 326 16.41 6.64 -3.92
CA VAL A 326 16.62 7.67 -4.93
C VAL A 326 18.06 7.63 -5.44
N GLU A 327 18.22 7.84 -6.73
CA GLU A 327 19.51 8.09 -7.36
C GLU A 327 19.60 9.60 -7.65
N TYR A 328 20.62 10.24 -7.07
CA TYR A 328 20.88 11.65 -7.33
C TYR A 328 21.50 11.84 -8.71
N ARG A 329 21.23 13.01 -9.28
CA ARG A 329 21.91 13.49 -10.49
C ARG A 329 23.31 14.00 -10.21
#